data_AF-A0AAW0Y489-F1
#
_entry.id   AF-A0AAW0Y489-F1
#
_cell.length_a   1.000
_cell.length_b   1.000
_cell.length_c   1.000
_cell.angle_alpha   90.00
_cell.angle_beta   90.00
_cell.angle_gamma   90.00
#
_symmetry.space_group_name_H-M   'P 1'
#
loop_
_entity.id
_entity.type
_entity.pdbx_description
1 polymer ?
#
loop_
_entity_poly.entity_id
_entity_poly.type
_entity_poly.pdbx_seq_one_letter_code
_entity_poly.pdbx_strand_id
1 'polypeptide(L)'
;QEAADLSGLIQNRLHALQHPPDCAKAKKLICNLNKGCGYGCQIHHVVYCFIVAYGTKRTLILKSRGWRYNKAGWEDVFQPLSETCTDPSGYTHSHWPGSNETQVVDLPIIDTLSQRPPYLPLAIPRDISERLTRLHGDPAAWWVGQFLKYMLRLQPKTQEMLDSMAETLGFQKPIVGVHVRRTDKVGTEAAFHAIEEYMSHVENYYAA
;
A
#
# COMPACT_ATOMS: atom_id res chain seq x y z
N GLN A 1 20.60 10.12 6.76
CA GLN A 1 20.19 9.94 8.16
C GLN A 1 18.70 10.22 8.34
N GLU A 2 18.24 11.47 8.23
CA GLU A 2 16.83 11.85 8.50
C GLU A 2 15.76 11.06 7.71
N ALA A 3 15.99 10.75 6.42
CA ALA A 3 15.05 9.95 5.64
C ALA A 3 14.85 8.53 6.20
N ALA A 4 15.94 7.91 6.65
CA ALA A 4 15.90 6.58 7.26
C ALA A 4 15.22 6.64 8.62
N ASP A 5 15.50 7.68 9.41
CA ASP A 5 14.91 7.87 10.75
C ASP A 5 13.40 8.09 10.68
N LEU A 6 12.93 8.94 9.75
CA LEU A 6 11.50 9.15 9.51
C LEU A 6 10.81 7.87 9.01
N SER A 7 11.43 7.13 8.09
CA SER A 7 10.87 5.86 7.64
C SER A 7 10.81 4.86 8.80
N GLY A 8 11.89 4.71 9.58
CA GLY A 8 11.93 3.83 10.76
C GLY A 8 10.85 4.18 11.79
N LEU A 9 10.65 5.46 12.08
CA LEU A 9 9.57 5.92 12.95
C LEU A 9 8.20 5.45 12.46
N ILE A 10 7.88 5.64 11.18
CA ILE A 10 6.57 5.26 10.64
C ILE A 10 6.43 3.73 10.56
N GLN A 11 7.47 3.01 10.12
CA GLN A 11 7.44 1.55 10.10
C GLN A 11 7.22 0.96 11.50
N ASN A 12 7.85 1.53 12.54
CA ASN A 12 7.62 1.11 13.92
C ASN A 12 6.18 1.37 14.39
N ARG A 13 5.59 2.52 14.03
CA ARG A 13 4.19 2.82 14.35
C ARG A 13 3.22 1.87 13.63
N LEU A 14 3.46 1.58 12.35
CA LEU A 14 2.66 0.61 11.59
C LEU A 14 2.79 -0.79 12.19
N HIS A 15 4.00 -1.19 12.57
CA HIS A 15 4.24 -2.47 13.23
C HIS A 15 3.47 -2.57 14.55
N ALA A 16 3.57 -1.56 15.42
CA ALA A 16 2.85 -1.55 16.69
C ALA A 16 1.33 -1.56 16.52
N LEU A 17 0.79 -0.85 15.52
CA LEU A 17 -0.63 -0.86 15.18
C LEU A 17 -1.10 -2.25 14.73
N GLN A 18 -0.29 -2.91 13.90
CA GLN A 18 -0.64 -4.20 13.33
C GLN A 18 -0.48 -5.36 14.29
N HIS A 19 0.34 -5.24 15.34
CA HIS A 19 0.66 -6.32 16.27
C HIS A 19 0.14 -6.04 17.69
N PRO A 20 -1.19 -6.01 17.90
CA PRO A 20 -1.73 -5.87 19.24
C PRO A 20 -1.38 -7.10 20.10
N PRO A 21 -1.22 -6.95 21.42
CA PRO A 21 -0.94 -8.05 22.33
C PRO A 21 -2.14 -9.01 22.50
N ASP A 22 -3.37 -8.50 22.35
CA ASP A 22 -4.61 -9.27 22.44
C ASP A 22 -5.49 -8.99 21.21
N CYS A 23 -5.43 -9.87 20.21
CA CYS A 23 -6.21 -9.73 18.98
C CYS A 23 -7.72 -9.82 19.22
N ALA A 24 -8.17 -10.54 20.26
CA ALA A 24 -9.59 -10.68 20.56
C ALA A 24 -10.22 -9.37 21.06
N LYS A 25 -9.41 -8.46 21.64
CA LYS A 25 -9.84 -7.14 22.13
C LYS A 25 -9.43 -5.98 21.24
N ALA A 26 -8.54 -6.20 20.27
CA ALA A 26 -8.10 -5.16 19.36
C ALA A 26 -9.28 -4.56 18.57
N LYS A 27 -9.25 -3.24 18.33
CA LYS A 27 -10.12 -2.60 17.35
C LYS A 27 -9.59 -2.91 15.96
N LYS A 28 -10.47 -3.33 15.06
CA LYS A 28 -10.12 -3.85 13.73
C LYS A 28 -10.81 -3.04 12.64
N LEU A 29 -10.14 -2.92 11.51
CA LEU A 29 -10.70 -2.43 10.27
C LEU A 29 -10.53 -3.50 9.21
N ILE A 30 -11.64 -3.97 8.64
CA ILE A 30 -11.63 -4.99 7.61
C ILE A 30 -11.53 -4.33 6.24
N CYS A 31 -10.62 -4.83 5.41
CA CYS A 31 -10.48 -4.44 4.02
C CYS A 31 -10.54 -5.67 3.12
N ASN A 32 -11.29 -5.60 2.02
CA ASN A 32 -11.39 -6.69 1.05
C ASN A 32 -10.56 -6.37 -0.19
N LEU A 33 -9.55 -7.18 -0.48
CA LEU A 33 -8.62 -6.98 -1.59
C LEU A 33 -9.31 -6.97 -2.97
N ASN A 34 -10.44 -7.66 -3.10
CA ASN A 34 -11.06 -8.00 -4.38
C ASN A 34 -11.88 -6.86 -5.02
N LYS A 35 -11.35 -5.63 -5.03
CA LYS A 35 -11.90 -4.53 -5.82
C LYS A 35 -11.89 -4.90 -7.31
N GLY A 36 -12.95 -4.55 -8.04
CA GLY A 36 -13.14 -4.85 -9.47
C GLY A 36 -12.23 -4.04 -10.41
N CYS A 37 -10.91 -4.15 -10.26
CA CYS A 37 -9.91 -3.47 -11.09
C CYS A 37 -8.61 -4.29 -11.18
N GLY A 38 -7.56 -3.71 -11.78
CA GLY A 38 -6.25 -4.35 -11.91
C GLY A 38 -5.39 -4.30 -10.63
N TYR A 39 -4.24 -4.99 -10.64
CA TYR A 39 -3.33 -5.15 -9.51
C TYR A 39 -2.99 -3.83 -8.82
N GLY A 40 -2.45 -2.85 -9.56
CA GLY A 40 -2.05 -1.56 -8.97
C GLY A 40 -3.21 -0.81 -8.30
N CYS A 41 -4.41 -0.88 -8.89
CA CYS A 41 -5.61 -0.30 -8.29
C CYS A 41 -6.04 -1.05 -7.01
N GLN A 42 -5.93 -2.38 -6.97
CA GLN A 42 -6.20 -3.16 -5.75
C GLN A 42 -5.16 -2.89 -4.66
N ILE A 43 -3.88 -2.74 -5.00
CA ILE A 43 -2.83 -2.33 -4.04
C ILE A 43 -3.14 -0.95 -3.47
N HIS A 44 -3.48 0.03 -4.31
CA HIS A 44 -3.89 1.36 -3.83
C HIS A 44 -5.16 1.31 -2.98
N HIS A 45 -6.10 0.39 -3.25
CA HIS A 45 -7.26 0.18 -2.37
C HIS A 45 -6.83 -0.29 -0.97
N VAL A 46 -5.90 -1.24 -0.87
CA VAL A 46 -5.42 -1.69 0.44
C VAL A 46 -4.62 -0.59 1.14
N VAL A 47 -3.80 0.19 0.42
CA VAL A 47 -3.12 1.36 1.01
C VAL A 47 -4.12 2.36 1.57
N TYR A 48 -5.19 2.66 0.85
CA TYR A 48 -6.29 3.48 1.34
C TYR A 48 -6.87 2.92 2.65
N CYS A 49 -7.21 1.62 2.69
CA CYS A 49 -7.70 0.98 3.89
C CYS A 49 -6.71 1.12 5.06
N PHE A 50 -5.42 0.94 4.78
CA PHE A 50 -4.38 0.96 5.81
C PHE A 50 -4.16 2.37 6.37
N ILE A 51 -4.23 3.41 5.53
CA ILE A 51 -4.19 4.81 5.98
C ILE A 51 -5.37 5.12 6.91
N VAL A 52 -6.59 4.66 6.56
CA VAL A 52 -7.78 4.85 7.42
C VAL A 52 -7.64 4.05 8.72
N ALA A 53 -7.14 2.81 8.65
CA ALA A 53 -6.86 1.98 9.81
C ALA A 53 -5.86 2.67 10.76
N TYR A 54 -4.79 3.23 10.22
CA TYR A 54 -3.81 4.01 10.97
C TYR A 54 -4.42 5.25 11.63
N GLY A 55 -5.16 6.06 10.88
CA GLY A 55 -5.82 7.27 11.41
C GLY A 55 -6.85 6.97 12.50
N THR A 56 -7.51 5.82 12.41
CA THR A 56 -8.53 5.38 13.38
C THR A 56 -7.98 4.48 14.49
N LYS A 57 -6.67 4.21 14.50
CA LYS A 57 -5.98 3.31 15.47
C LYS A 57 -6.61 1.91 15.51
N ARG A 58 -6.93 1.37 14.33
CA ARG A 58 -7.47 0.02 14.15
C ARG A 58 -6.44 -0.85 13.46
N THR A 59 -6.28 -2.10 13.91
CA THR A 59 -5.50 -3.10 13.20
C THR A 59 -6.19 -3.43 11.88
N LEU A 60 -5.48 -3.33 10.76
CA LEU A 60 -5.98 -3.70 9.45
C LEU A 60 -6.02 -5.22 9.31
N ILE A 61 -7.19 -5.75 9.02
CA ILE A 61 -7.41 -7.15 8.65
C ILE A 61 -7.70 -7.21 7.15
N LEU A 62 -6.83 -7.88 6.40
CA LEU A 62 -6.95 -7.99 4.95
C LEU A 62 -7.64 -9.32 4.58
N LYS A 63 -8.83 -9.23 3.99
CA LYS A 63 -9.51 -10.37 3.36
C LYS A 63 -8.99 -10.53 1.93
N SER A 64 -8.11 -11.51 1.72
CA SER A 64 -7.37 -11.72 0.46
C SER A 64 -7.75 -13.00 -0.29
N ARG A 65 -8.46 -13.94 0.33
CA ARG A 65 -8.83 -15.22 -0.32
C ARG A 65 -9.67 -15.01 -1.59
N GLY A 66 -9.46 -15.86 -2.59
CA GLY A 66 -10.15 -15.74 -3.88
C GLY A 66 -9.64 -14.58 -4.74
N TRP A 67 -8.43 -14.07 -4.44
CA TRP A 67 -7.83 -13.00 -5.21
C TRP A 67 -7.57 -13.41 -6.66
N ARG A 68 -7.98 -12.54 -7.59
CA ARG A 68 -7.94 -12.84 -9.03
C ARG A 68 -6.53 -13.09 -9.58
N TYR A 69 -5.51 -12.51 -8.94
CA TYR A 69 -4.11 -12.70 -9.31
C TYR A 69 -3.50 -13.93 -8.63
N ASN A 70 -4.00 -14.31 -7.45
CA ASN A 70 -3.59 -15.51 -6.74
C ASN A 70 -4.70 -15.99 -5.80
N LYS A 71 -5.36 -17.11 -6.14
CA LYS A 71 -6.51 -17.61 -5.38
C LYS A 71 -6.17 -17.95 -3.92
N ALA A 72 -4.92 -18.33 -3.64
CA ALA A 72 -4.44 -18.63 -2.29
C ALA A 72 -4.47 -17.40 -1.37
N GLY A 73 -4.37 -16.19 -1.95
CA GLY A 73 -4.47 -14.92 -1.24
C GLY A 73 -3.15 -14.17 -1.21
N TRP A 74 -3.11 -13.17 -0.33
CA TRP A 74 -1.99 -12.23 -0.17
C TRP A 74 -0.72 -12.92 0.29
N GLU A 75 -0.88 -13.82 1.25
CA GLU A 75 0.17 -14.49 2.01
C GLU A 75 1.00 -15.47 1.17
N ASP A 76 0.54 -15.80 -0.03
CA ASP A 76 1.29 -16.64 -0.96
C ASP A 76 2.42 -15.88 -1.69
N VAL A 77 2.38 -14.55 -1.69
CA VAL A 77 3.37 -13.68 -2.37
C VAL A 77 4.05 -12.73 -1.39
N PHE A 78 3.28 -12.17 -0.46
CA PHE A 78 3.74 -11.20 0.54
C PHE A 78 3.58 -11.76 1.95
N GLN A 79 4.33 -11.21 2.90
CA GLN A 79 4.17 -11.52 4.32
C GLN A 79 2.78 -11.05 4.81
N PRO A 80 2.21 -11.72 5.83
CA PRO A 80 0.97 -11.25 6.43
C PRO A 80 1.16 -9.83 7.00
N LEU A 81 0.10 -9.03 6.98
CA LEU A 81 0.15 -7.67 7.51
C LEU A 81 0.26 -7.64 9.05
N SER A 82 0.03 -8.76 9.72
CA SER A 82 0.17 -8.93 11.15
C SER A 82 0.53 -10.38 11.47
N GLU A 83 1.44 -10.58 12.41
CA GLU A 83 1.82 -11.87 12.96
C GLU A 83 0.95 -12.27 14.17
N THR A 84 0.36 -11.30 14.86
CA THR A 84 -0.41 -11.54 16.10
C THR A 84 -1.92 -11.36 15.92
N CYS A 85 -2.37 -10.75 14.82
CA CYS A 85 -3.79 -10.46 14.63
C CYS A 85 -4.23 -10.45 13.16
N THR A 86 -4.69 -11.61 12.70
CA THR A 86 -5.28 -11.82 11.37
C THR A 86 -6.75 -12.22 11.40
N ASP A 87 -7.29 -12.49 12.60
CA ASP A 87 -8.68 -12.90 12.80
C ASP A 87 -9.65 -11.70 12.71
N PRO A 88 -10.64 -11.71 11.81
CA PRO A 88 -11.65 -10.65 11.70
C PRO A 88 -12.69 -10.65 12.84
N SER A 89 -12.70 -11.61 13.75
CA SER A 89 -13.70 -11.73 14.82
C SER A 89 -13.70 -10.53 15.78
N GLY A 90 -14.83 -10.33 16.47
CA GLY A 90 -14.99 -9.27 17.48
C GLY A 90 -16.43 -9.24 18.01
N TYR A 91 -16.63 -8.57 19.14
CA TYR A 91 -17.92 -8.48 19.82
C TYR A 91 -18.94 -7.62 19.07
N THR A 92 -18.50 -6.52 18.47
CA THR A 92 -19.36 -5.58 17.75
C THR A 92 -18.83 -5.33 16.35
N HIS A 93 -19.76 -5.34 15.38
CA HIS A 93 -19.48 -5.19 13.96
C HIS A 93 -20.35 -4.09 13.36
N SER A 94 -19.79 -3.29 12.47
CA SER A 94 -20.56 -2.33 11.67
C SER A 94 -19.88 -2.05 10.33
N HIS A 95 -20.66 -1.62 9.35
CA HIS A 95 -20.10 -0.95 8.18
C HIS A 95 -19.60 0.46 8.54
N TRP A 96 -18.63 0.96 7.77
CA TRP A 96 -18.17 2.35 7.89
C TRP A 96 -19.34 3.34 7.83
N PRO A 97 -19.36 4.40 8.68
CA PRO A 97 -18.30 4.86 9.57
C PRO A 97 -18.18 4.10 10.90
N GLY A 98 -19.20 3.33 11.27
CA GLY A 98 -19.32 2.77 12.62
C GLY A 98 -19.36 3.85 13.71
N SER A 99 -19.24 3.41 14.96
CA SER A 99 -18.97 4.31 16.10
C SER A 99 -17.55 4.11 16.61
N ASN A 100 -17.10 4.96 17.53
CA ASN A 100 -15.79 4.80 18.15
C ASN A 100 -15.72 3.52 19.01
N GLU A 101 -16.86 3.08 19.54
CA GLU A 101 -17.01 1.90 20.40
C GLU A 101 -17.09 0.60 19.60
N THR A 102 -17.45 0.67 18.31
CA THR A 102 -17.48 -0.52 17.46
C THR A 102 -16.09 -1.14 17.37
N GLN A 103 -15.98 -2.43 17.66
CA GLN A 103 -14.71 -3.13 17.64
C GLN A 103 -14.24 -3.39 16.21
N VAL A 104 -15.11 -3.91 15.35
CA VAL A 104 -14.78 -4.30 13.96
C VAL A 104 -15.56 -3.43 12.99
N VAL A 105 -14.85 -2.76 12.08
CA VAL A 105 -15.48 -1.90 11.07
C VAL A 105 -15.13 -2.40 9.67
N ASP A 106 -16.12 -2.73 8.86
CA ASP A 106 -15.94 -3.04 7.44
C ASP A 106 -15.85 -1.76 6.60
N LEU A 107 -14.69 -1.53 5.99
CA LEU A 107 -14.45 -0.35 5.15
C LEU A 107 -14.75 -0.69 3.68
N PRO A 108 -15.65 0.05 3.01
CA PRO A 108 -15.96 -0.19 1.60
C PRO A 108 -14.86 0.38 0.69
N ILE A 109 -15.01 0.21 -0.62
CA ILE A 109 -14.17 0.91 -1.58
C ILE A 109 -14.41 2.43 -1.49
N ILE A 110 -13.35 3.21 -1.77
CA ILE A 110 -13.38 4.67 -1.70
C ILE A 110 -14.48 5.30 -2.57
N ASP A 111 -14.82 4.64 -3.68
CA ASP A 111 -15.82 5.05 -4.67
C ASP A 111 -17.23 5.14 -4.05
N THR A 112 -17.51 4.33 -3.03
CA THR A 112 -18.81 4.24 -2.34
C THR A 112 -18.77 4.81 -0.92
N LEU A 113 -17.67 5.48 -0.54
CA LEU A 113 -17.47 5.96 0.83
C LEU A 113 -18.28 7.24 1.09
N SER A 114 -19.37 7.12 1.86
CA SER A 114 -20.30 8.21 2.16
C SER A 114 -19.70 9.29 3.07
N GLN A 115 -19.01 8.89 4.15
CA GLN A 115 -18.36 9.79 5.09
C GLN A 115 -16.84 9.70 4.94
N ARG A 116 -16.25 10.61 4.17
CA ARG A 116 -14.81 10.60 3.91
C ARG A 116 -14.03 11.05 5.17
N PRO A 117 -13.12 10.21 5.72
CA PRO A 117 -12.31 10.61 6.86
C PRO A 117 -11.24 11.63 6.46
N PRO A 118 -10.69 12.40 7.41
CA PRO A 118 -9.67 13.42 7.14
C PRO A 118 -8.27 12.83 6.87
N TYR A 119 -8.12 11.50 6.90
CA TYR A 119 -6.83 10.81 6.77
C TYR A 119 -6.44 10.54 5.31
N LEU A 120 -7.29 10.85 4.35
CA LEU A 120 -7.07 10.49 2.95
C LEU A 120 -5.93 11.33 2.33
N PRO A 121 -5.13 10.74 1.42
CA PRO A 121 -4.21 11.50 0.59
C PRO A 121 -4.92 12.66 -0.13
N LEU A 122 -4.26 13.79 -0.36
CA LEU A 122 -2.82 14.05 -0.18
C LEU A 122 -2.42 14.52 1.23
N ALA A 123 -3.28 14.36 2.24
CA ALA A 123 -2.95 14.75 3.61
C ALA A 123 -1.80 13.91 4.19
N ILE A 124 -0.93 14.56 4.98
CA ILE A 124 0.16 13.92 5.74
C ILE A 124 -0.02 14.16 7.24
N PRO A 125 0.56 13.32 8.12
CA PRO A 125 0.43 13.51 9.56
C PRO A 125 1.08 14.81 10.04
N ARG A 126 0.34 15.59 10.84
CA ARG A 126 0.78 16.90 11.34
C ARG A 126 2.11 16.83 12.08
N ASP A 127 2.32 15.81 12.90
CA ASP A 127 3.49 15.65 13.77
C ASP A 127 4.82 15.42 13.01
N ILE A 128 4.76 14.96 11.76
CA ILE A 128 5.95 14.79 10.91
C ILE A 128 6.01 15.76 9.72
N SER A 129 4.98 16.60 9.55
CA SER A 129 4.78 17.41 8.35
C SER A 129 5.94 18.36 8.04
N GLU A 130 6.45 19.08 9.05
CA GLU A 130 7.57 20.01 8.87
C GLU A 130 8.86 19.28 8.48
N ARG A 131 9.18 18.18 9.16
CA ARG A 131 10.36 17.35 8.88
C ARG A 131 10.31 16.78 7.46
N LEU A 132 9.14 16.28 7.08
CA LEU A 132 8.94 15.64 5.79
C LEU A 132 8.98 16.65 4.63
N THR A 133 8.36 17.82 4.79
CA THR A 133 8.34 18.87 3.77
C THR A 133 9.73 19.46 3.53
N ARG A 134 10.57 19.51 4.57
CA ARG A 134 11.99 19.90 4.42
C ARG A 134 12.80 18.83 3.66
N LEU A 135 12.44 17.56 3.82
CA LEU A 135 13.21 16.43 3.30
C LEU A 135 12.84 16.03 1.87
N HIS A 136 11.55 16.02 1.52
CA HIS A 136 11.04 15.37 0.32
C HIS A 136 10.25 16.32 -0.56
N GLY A 137 10.54 16.35 -1.87
CA GLY A 137 9.86 17.20 -2.84
C GLY A 137 8.37 16.88 -3.05
N ASP A 138 7.95 15.66 -2.67
CA ASP A 138 6.55 15.25 -2.61
C ASP A 138 6.25 14.49 -1.30
N PRO A 139 5.86 15.19 -0.22
CA PRO A 139 5.54 14.57 1.06
C PRO A 139 4.40 13.55 1.01
N ALA A 140 3.41 13.76 0.13
CA ALA A 140 2.25 12.88 0.04
C ALA A 140 2.63 11.53 -0.58
N ALA A 141 3.43 11.53 -1.64
CA ALA A 141 3.97 10.31 -2.23
C ALA A 141 4.84 9.53 -1.22
N TRP A 142 5.67 10.24 -0.45
CA TRP A 142 6.49 9.61 0.60
C TRP A 142 5.62 8.93 1.67
N TRP A 143 4.54 9.61 2.10
CA TRP A 143 3.61 9.07 3.11
C TRP A 143 2.92 7.80 2.63
N VAL A 144 2.36 7.82 1.42
CA VAL A 144 1.78 6.62 0.76
C VAL A 144 2.82 5.51 0.62
N GLY A 145 4.06 5.87 0.27
CA GLY A 145 5.18 4.95 0.15
C GLY A 145 5.50 4.17 1.43
N GLN A 146 5.24 4.71 2.62
CA GLN A 146 5.47 3.98 3.87
C GLN A 146 4.51 2.80 4.05
N PHE A 147 3.26 2.92 3.62
CA PHE A 147 2.29 1.83 3.66
C PHE A 147 2.62 0.76 2.62
N LEU A 148 3.01 1.18 1.40
CA LEU A 148 3.49 0.27 0.36
C LEU A 148 4.70 -0.53 0.85
N LYS A 149 5.69 0.14 1.46
CA LYS A 149 6.88 -0.50 2.04
C LYS A 149 6.51 -1.56 3.09
N TYR A 150 5.55 -1.26 3.97
CA TYR A 150 5.15 -2.20 5.01
C TYR A 150 4.39 -3.41 4.46
N MET A 151 3.47 -3.18 3.53
CA MET A 151 2.61 -4.25 3.02
C MET A 151 3.34 -5.15 2.03
N LEU A 152 4.18 -4.60 1.14
CA LEU A 152 4.88 -5.33 0.08
C LEU A 152 6.15 -6.04 0.58
N ARG A 153 6.19 -6.45 1.86
CA ARG A 153 7.23 -7.34 2.38
C ARG A 153 7.07 -8.70 1.72
N LEU A 154 8.08 -9.15 1.00
CA LEU A 154 8.01 -10.36 0.19
C LEU A 154 8.11 -11.62 1.05
N GLN A 155 7.45 -12.70 0.63
CA GLN A 155 7.77 -14.02 1.14
C GLN A 155 9.17 -14.45 0.70
N PRO A 156 9.90 -15.27 1.47
CA PRO A 156 11.25 -15.73 1.10
C PRO A 156 11.32 -16.32 -0.31
N LYS A 157 10.38 -17.21 -0.67
CA LYS A 157 10.31 -17.79 -2.02
C LYS A 157 10.16 -16.76 -3.14
N THR A 158 9.48 -15.65 -2.88
CA THR A 158 9.25 -14.57 -3.85
C THR A 158 10.48 -13.67 -3.95
N GLN A 159 11.14 -13.40 -2.82
CA GLN A 159 12.41 -12.70 -2.80
C GLN A 159 13.48 -13.46 -3.59
N GLU A 160 13.64 -14.76 -3.34
CA GLU A 160 14.58 -15.64 -4.07
C GLU A 160 14.32 -15.65 -5.58
N MET A 161 13.04 -15.72 -5.98
CA MET A 161 12.65 -15.63 -7.39
C MET A 161 13.10 -14.30 -8.01
N LEU A 162 12.86 -13.18 -7.35
CA LEU A 162 13.22 -11.85 -7.86
C LEU A 162 14.72 -11.65 -7.92
N ASP A 163 15.46 -12.12 -6.91
CA ASP A 163 16.92 -12.03 -6.86
C ASP A 163 17.55 -12.85 -7.99
N SER A 164 17.09 -14.09 -8.21
CA SER A 164 17.53 -14.94 -9.32
C SER A 164 17.22 -14.32 -10.69
N MET A 165 16.06 -13.68 -10.85
CA MET A 165 15.71 -12.96 -12.07
C MET A 165 16.60 -11.73 -12.29
N ALA A 166 16.89 -10.96 -11.23
CA ALA A 166 17.77 -9.80 -11.32
C ALA A 166 19.19 -10.21 -11.75
N GLU A 167 19.72 -11.31 -11.22
CA GLU A 167 21.00 -11.88 -11.63
C GLU A 167 20.97 -12.33 -13.10
N THR A 168 19.96 -13.10 -13.49
CA THR A 168 19.83 -13.64 -14.86
C THR A 168 19.71 -12.53 -15.91
N LEU A 169 19.01 -11.45 -15.59
CA LEU A 169 18.86 -10.29 -16.47
C LEU A 169 20.09 -9.38 -16.49
N GLY A 170 21.08 -9.62 -15.61
CA GLY A 170 22.19 -8.70 -15.42
C GLY A 170 21.71 -7.32 -14.96
N PHE A 171 20.69 -7.27 -14.09
CA PHE A 171 20.04 -6.03 -13.67
C PHE A 171 21.01 -5.18 -12.83
N GLN A 172 21.68 -4.23 -13.47
CA GLN A 172 22.77 -3.44 -12.88
C GLN A 172 22.59 -1.94 -13.13
N LYS A 173 23.18 -1.13 -12.25
CA LYS A 173 23.14 0.34 -12.35
C LYS A 173 24.35 0.86 -13.15
N PRO A 174 24.23 2.02 -13.83
CA PRO A 174 23.05 2.89 -13.91
C PRO A 174 21.97 2.36 -14.87
N ILE A 175 20.70 2.41 -14.45
CA ILE A 175 19.55 1.93 -15.24
C ILE A 175 18.37 2.90 -15.13
N VAL A 176 17.66 3.11 -16.24
CA VAL A 176 16.39 3.83 -16.30
C VAL A 176 15.27 2.85 -16.62
N GLY A 177 14.27 2.76 -15.74
CA GLY A 177 13.09 1.92 -15.96
C GLY A 177 12.06 2.63 -16.84
N VAL A 178 11.63 1.99 -17.93
CA VAL A 178 10.58 2.51 -18.81
C VAL A 178 9.36 1.60 -18.76
N HIS A 179 8.21 2.14 -18.36
CA HIS A 179 6.94 1.43 -18.36
C HIS A 179 6.01 1.94 -19.46
N VAL A 180 5.88 1.16 -20.55
CA VAL A 180 5.00 1.49 -21.67
C VAL A 180 3.65 0.78 -21.52
N ARG A 181 2.66 1.46 -20.94
CA ARG A 181 1.32 0.92 -20.74
C ARG A 181 0.45 1.12 -21.98
N ARG A 182 0.05 0.02 -22.63
CA ARG A 182 -0.78 0.04 -23.86
C ARG A 182 -2.14 -0.66 -23.64
N THR A 183 -2.55 -1.51 -24.60
CA THR A 183 -3.73 -2.39 -24.56
C THR A 183 -5.02 -1.66 -24.15
N ASP A 184 -5.77 -2.21 -23.20
CA ASP A 184 -7.05 -1.73 -22.65
C ASP A 184 -7.06 -0.29 -22.11
N LYS A 185 -5.90 0.32 -21.86
CA LYS A 185 -5.82 1.69 -21.32
C LYS A 185 -5.87 2.75 -22.40
N VAL A 186 -5.43 2.43 -23.61
CA VAL A 186 -5.43 3.37 -24.72
C VAL A 186 -6.86 3.63 -25.16
N GLY A 187 -7.25 4.91 -25.21
CA GLY A 187 -8.57 5.33 -25.64
C GLY A 187 -9.65 5.28 -24.55
N THR A 188 -9.32 4.83 -23.35
CA THR A 188 -10.23 4.81 -22.19
C THR A 188 -9.68 5.66 -21.04
N GLU A 189 -8.45 5.36 -20.58
CA GLU A 189 -7.82 5.98 -19.42
C GLU A 189 -6.52 6.73 -19.75
N ALA A 190 -5.91 6.43 -20.91
CA ALA A 190 -4.64 7.01 -21.34
C ALA A 190 -4.58 7.15 -22.88
N ALA A 191 -3.64 7.96 -23.36
CA ALA A 191 -3.31 8.07 -24.77
C ALA A 191 -2.27 7.01 -25.19
N PHE A 192 -2.18 6.76 -26.49
CA PHE A 192 -1.05 6.02 -27.04
C PHE A 192 0.17 6.94 -27.09
N HIS A 193 1.30 6.44 -26.61
CA HIS A 193 2.60 7.11 -26.70
C HIS A 193 3.58 6.20 -27.43
N ALA A 194 4.26 6.77 -28.43
CA ALA A 194 5.28 6.07 -29.22
C ALA A 194 6.54 5.86 -28.37
N ILE A 195 7.38 4.87 -28.72
CA ILE A 195 8.53 4.50 -27.86
C ILE A 195 9.57 5.61 -27.81
N GLU A 196 9.69 6.37 -28.90
CA GLU A 196 10.61 7.48 -29.10
C GLU A 196 10.37 8.60 -28.09
N GLU A 197 9.11 8.83 -27.72
CA GLU A 197 8.75 9.82 -26.70
C GLU A 197 9.41 9.47 -25.35
N TYR A 198 9.31 8.21 -24.93
CA TYR A 198 9.96 7.74 -23.70
C TYR A 198 11.48 7.79 -23.81
N MET A 199 12.04 7.35 -24.94
CA MET A 199 13.48 7.26 -25.13
C MET A 199 14.17 8.61 -25.15
N SER A 200 13.49 9.67 -25.61
CA SER A 200 14.04 11.03 -25.54
C SER A 200 14.33 11.47 -24.10
N HIS A 201 13.48 11.10 -23.13
CA HIS A 201 13.74 11.35 -21.71
C HIS A 201 14.86 10.47 -21.14
N VAL A 202 14.98 9.23 -21.61
CA VAL A 202 16.06 8.31 -21.21
C VAL A 202 17.40 8.84 -21.68
N GLU A 203 17.50 9.26 -22.95
CA GLU A 203 18.71 9.85 -23.53
C GLU A 203 19.13 11.11 -22.77
N ASN A 204 18.17 12.01 -22.48
CA ASN A 204 18.44 13.21 -21.69
C ASN A 204 18.97 12.90 -20.28
N TYR A 205 18.47 11.83 -19.63
CA TYR A 205 18.97 11.42 -18.32
C TYR A 205 20.42 10.93 -18.37
N TYR A 206 20.79 10.15 -19.39
CA TYR A 206 22.16 9.64 -19.53
C TYR A 206 23.15 10.67 -20.09
N ALA A 207 22.66 11.74 -20.74
CA ALA A 207 23.47 12.84 -21.24
C ALA A 207 23.86 13.86 -20.14
N ALA A 208 23.15 13.86 -19.00
CA ALA A 208 23.40 14.71 -17.84
C ALA A 208 24.43 14.09 -16.89
#